data_AF-A0A2V8W4C7-F1
#
_entry.id   AF-A0A2V8W4C7-F1
#
_cell.length_a   1.000
_cell.length_b   1.000
_cell.length_c   1.000
_cell.angle_alpha   90.00
_cell.angle_beta   90.00
_cell.angle_gamma   90.00
#
_symmetry.space_group_name_H-M   'P 1'
#
loop_
_entity.id
_entity.type
_entity.pdbx_description
1 polymer ?
#
loop_
_entity_poly.entity_id
_entity_poly.type
_entity_poly.pdbx_seq_one_letter_code
_entity_poly.pdbx_strand_id
1 'polypeptide(L)'
;METAIPIRDLLFTLLLKVGVASSISALLARWNAFRRVLFTEERDPDQKLKLMLFMTPALIVGVTLRLVGGPSYAFADLSLEGAFLMGLLGGRVVGPIGGAIITIPALISHEWLAMPAASTAGLLGGLIRQAIPNKEDLWNFGPFTFLNIPKATMRLLRKAELSWEMAPLGACVGLELGRVALVLATKPKWLFAVDSHWDWWLVLVLIATLMSVASPLKIWNNTRIEMNLEQHQQLLLKARMDALSSQINPHFLFNTLNTVSALIRFDPDSARGVVLKLSNILRRLLRKHETFVPLREELQFIDDYLDIEVARFGKDNLDIVKHIDEAAPSKLA
;
A
#
# COMPACT_ATOMS: atom_id res chain seq x y z
N MET A 1 17.84 -20.95 42.22
CA MET A 1 18.15 -21.90 41.15
C MET A 1 16.96 -22.84 41.09
N GLU A 2 15.99 -22.49 40.23
CA GLU A 2 14.59 -23.00 40.09
C GLU A 2 13.82 -21.72 39.67
N THR A 3 13.29 -21.56 38.46
CA THR A 3 12.38 -22.42 37.68
C THR A 3 12.69 -22.28 36.18
N ALA A 4 13.24 -23.32 35.56
CA ALA A 4 13.47 -23.34 34.12
C ALA A 4 12.12 -23.48 33.39
N ILE A 5 11.75 -22.48 32.56
CA ILE A 5 10.60 -22.59 31.64
C ILE A 5 10.84 -23.79 30.70
N PRO A 6 9.90 -24.76 30.57
CA PRO A 6 10.12 -25.90 29.68
C PRO A 6 10.19 -25.47 28.22
N ILE A 7 10.98 -26.16 27.38
CA ILE A 7 11.23 -25.81 25.96
C ILE A 7 9.94 -25.57 25.18
N ARG A 8 8.91 -26.38 25.43
CA ARG A 8 7.57 -26.23 24.85
C ARG A 8 6.99 -24.84 25.11
N ASP A 9 7.14 -24.35 26.33
CA ASP A 9 6.57 -23.08 26.76
C ASP A 9 7.36 -21.90 26.16
N LEU A 10 8.68 -22.05 25.94
CA LEU A 10 9.48 -21.09 25.17
C LEU A 10 9.01 -21.00 23.72
N LEU A 11 8.89 -22.14 23.02
CA LEU A 11 8.42 -22.17 21.63
C LEU A 11 7.01 -21.57 21.49
N PHE A 12 6.12 -21.90 22.42
CA PHE A 12 4.77 -21.34 22.46
C PHE A 12 4.79 -19.83 22.67
N THR A 13 5.62 -19.34 23.58
CA THR A 13 5.82 -17.90 23.83
C THR A 13 6.31 -17.18 22.57
N LEU A 14 7.31 -17.72 21.88
CA LEU A 14 7.84 -17.12 20.66
C LEU A 14 6.83 -17.12 19.51
N LEU A 15 6.08 -18.22 19.33
CA LEU A 15 5.02 -18.32 18.34
C LEU A 15 3.91 -17.28 18.60
N LEU A 16 3.43 -17.21 19.85
CA LEU A 16 2.41 -16.24 20.24
C LEU A 16 2.91 -14.81 20.10
N LYS A 17 4.20 -14.53 20.37
CA LYS A 17 4.79 -13.20 20.23
C LYS A 17 4.69 -12.68 18.79
N VAL A 18 5.02 -13.52 17.81
CA VAL A 18 4.86 -13.20 16.39
C VAL A 18 3.38 -13.09 16.02
N GLY A 19 2.53 -13.96 16.56
CA GLY A 19 1.08 -13.94 16.33
C GLY A 19 0.42 -12.65 16.82
N VAL A 20 0.75 -12.19 18.03
CA VAL A 20 0.23 -10.95 18.63
C VAL A 20 0.70 -9.74 17.83
N ALA A 21 1.98 -9.67 17.47
CA ALA A 21 2.50 -8.58 16.64
C ALA A 21 1.75 -8.47 15.30
N SER A 22 1.54 -9.62 14.64
CA SER A 22 0.79 -9.69 13.39
C SER A 22 -0.68 -9.29 13.55
N SER A 23 -1.33 -9.75 14.61
CA SER A 23 -2.75 -9.48 14.90
C SER A 23 -3.01 -8.01 15.19
N ILE A 24 -2.18 -7.38 16.03
CA ILE A 24 -2.26 -5.93 16.31
C ILE A 24 -2.10 -5.15 15.01
N SER A 25 -1.12 -5.52 14.18
CA SER A 25 -0.82 -4.81 12.93
C SER A 25 -1.95 -4.92 11.91
N ALA A 26 -2.56 -6.11 11.79
CA ALA A 26 -3.73 -6.33 10.93
C ALA A 26 -4.95 -5.56 11.44
N LEU A 27 -5.15 -5.45 12.76
CA LEU A 27 -6.25 -4.69 13.34
C LEU A 27 -6.08 -3.19 13.09
N LEU A 28 -4.88 -2.64 13.30
CA LEU A 28 -4.55 -1.25 13.01
C LEU A 28 -4.75 -0.92 11.52
N ALA A 29 -4.38 -1.83 10.62
CA ALA A 29 -4.54 -1.65 9.18
C ALA A 29 -6.01 -1.48 8.75
N ARG A 30 -6.98 -1.95 9.53
CA ARG A 30 -8.42 -1.77 9.23
C ARG A 30 -8.90 -0.33 9.41
N TRP A 31 -8.17 0.48 10.16
CA TRP A 31 -8.61 1.84 10.47
C TRP A 31 -8.12 2.82 9.39
N ASN A 32 -9.06 3.49 8.71
CA ASN A 32 -8.75 4.44 7.64
C ASN A 32 -7.84 5.59 8.09
N ALA A 33 -8.06 6.10 9.32
CA ALA A 33 -7.24 7.15 9.91
C ALA A 33 -5.78 6.70 10.11
N PHE A 34 -5.57 5.45 10.55
CA PHE A 34 -4.24 4.88 10.70
C PHE A 34 -3.57 4.69 9.35
N ARG A 35 -4.25 4.08 8.36
CA ARG A 35 -3.70 3.91 7.00
C ARG A 35 -3.25 5.23 6.38
N ARG A 36 -4.07 6.27 6.52
CA ARG A 36 -3.75 7.61 6.01
C ARG A 36 -2.46 8.15 6.63
N VAL A 37 -2.34 8.09 7.96
CA VAL A 37 -1.14 8.56 8.67
C VAL A 37 0.08 7.70 8.36
N LEU A 38 -0.09 6.38 8.24
CA LEU A 38 0.99 5.43 7.99
C LEU A 38 1.63 5.63 6.61
N PHE A 39 0.85 5.90 5.57
CA PHE A 39 1.36 6.02 4.20
C PHE A 39 1.74 7.44 3.78
N THR A 40 1.54 8.46 4.63
CA THR A 40 2.10 9.80 4.37
C THR A 40 3.62 9.80 4.51
N GLU A 41 4.34 10.24 3.48
CA GLU A 41 5.81 10.27 3.47
C GLU A 41 6.43 11.33 4.38
N GLU A 42 5.85 12.53 4.37
CA GLU A 42 6.23 13.66 5.20
C GLU A 42 5.10 13.97 6.18
N ARG A 43 5.40 13.83 7.47
CA ARG A 43 4.39 13.93 8.53
C ARG A 43 4.59 15.20 9.33
N ASP A 44 3.51 15.96 9.42
CA ASP A 44 3.37 17.05 10.36
C ASP A 44 3.44 16.56 11.81
N PRO A 45 3.74 17.44 12.78
CA PRO A 45 3.74 17.10 14.22
C PRO A 45 2.45 16.37 14.66
N ASP A 46 1.29 16.81 14.18
CA ASP A 46 0.00 16.19 14.51
C ASP A 46 -0.13 14.77 13.96
N GLN A 47 0.39 14.52 12.76
CA GLN A 47 0.36 13.18 12.16
C GLN A 47 1.33 12.23 12.87
N LYS A 48 2.50 12.74 13.29
CA LYS A 48 3.45 12.02 14.14
C LYS A 48 2.81 11.65 15.48
N LEU A 49 2.08 12.57 16.10
CA LEU A 49 1.33 12.32 17.32
C LEU A 49 0.24 11.26 17.13
N LYS A 50 -0.55 11.35 16.05
CA LYS A 50 -1.57 10.34 15.71
C LYS A 50 -0.97 8.95 15.53
N LEU A 51 0.20 8.84 14.88
CA LEU A 51 0.89 7.56 14.73
C LEU A 51 1.25 6.94 16.09
N MET A 52 1.79 7.77 17.01
CA MET A 52 2.06 7.32 18.38
C MET A 52 0.77 6.88 19.07
N LEU A 53 -0.29 7.68 19.01
CA LEU A 53 -1.56 7.39 19.65
C LEU A 53 -2.22 6.10 19.15
N PHE A 54 -2.02 5.71 17.89
CA PHE A 54 -2.51 4.44 17.38
C PHE A 54 -1.68 3.24 17.86
N MET A 55 -0.36 3.37 17.93
CA MET A 55 0.52 2.24 18.22
C MET A 55 0.77 2.02 19.71
N THR A 56 0.97 3.09 20.49
CA THR A 56 1.36 2.97 21.90
C THR A 56 0.33 2.26 22.78
N PRO A 57 -1.01 2.45 22.66
CA PRO A 57 -1.95 1.83 23.59
C PRO A 57 -1.95 0.30 23.50
N ALA A 58 -1.92 -0.25 22.28
CA ALA A 58 -1.88 -1.70 22.07
C ALA A 58 -0.59 -2.31 22.66
N LEU A 59 0.53 -1.61 22.53
CA LEU A 59 1.82 -2.06 23.05
C LEU A 59 1.91 -1.92 24.58
N ILE A 60 1.36 -0.85 25.16
CA ILE A 60 1.24 -0.68 26.62
C ILE A 60 0.42 -1.83 27.21
N VAL A 61 -0.71 -2.19 26.58
CA VAL A 61 -1.53 -3.34 27.01
C VAL A 61 -0.73 -4.64 27.00
N GLY A 62 0.16 -4.82 26.02
CA GLY A 62 1.08 -5.96 25.98
C GLY A 62 2.03 -6.01 27.17
N VAL A 63 2.67 -4.88 27.50
CA VAL A 63 3.58 -4.77 28.66
C VAL A 63 2.83 -4.96 29.97
N THR A 64 1.63 -4.40 30.14
CA THR A 64 0.83 -4.57 31.36
C THR A 64 0.35 -6.01 31.52
N LEU A 65 -0.06 -6.68 30.43
CA LEU A 65 -0.43 -8.09 30.46
C LEU A 65 0.73 -8.98 30.91
N ARG A 66 1.95 -8.71 30.45
CA ARG A 66 3.15 -9.40 30.94
C ARG A 66 3.36 -9.17 32.44
N LEU A 67 3.27 -7.93 32.90
CA LEU A 67 3.50 -7.58 34.30
C LEU A 67 2.48 -8.19 35.26
N VAL A 68 1.20 -8.22 34.87
CA VAL A 68 0.10 -8.77 35.67
C VAL A 68 0.00 -10.28 35.54
N GLY A 69 0.18 -10.81 34.33
CA GLY A 69 0.02 -12.23 34.01
C GLY A 69 1.28 -13.07 34.24
N GLY A 70 2.41 -12.45 34.58
CA GLY A 70 3.67 -13.14 34.86
C GLY A 70 4.26 -13.87 33.66
N PRO A 71 5.05 -14.95 33.87
CA PRO A 71 5.78 -15.65 32.81
C PRO A 71 4.89 -16.20 31.68
N SER A 72 3.64 -16.57 31.99
CA SER A 72 2.68 -17.09 31.01
C SER A 72 2.32 -16.09 29.92
N TYR A 73 2.48 -14.79 30.18
CA TYR A 73 2.17 -13.69 29.24
C TYR A 73 3.43 -12.99 28.72
N ALA A 74 4.61 -13.60 28.86
CA ALA A 74 5.89 -13.10 28.34
C ALA A 74 5.84 -12.73 26.83
N PHE A 75 4.98 -13.41 26.06
CA PHE A 75 4.79 -13.18 24.63
C PHE A 75 4.15 -11.83 24.28
N ALA A 76 3.43 -11.22 25.21
CA ALA A 76 2.65 -10.01 24.95
C ALA A 76 3.51 -8.75 24.90
N ASP A 77 4.71 -8.80 25.50
CA ASP A 77 5.64 -7.67 25.49
C ASP A 77 6.36 -7.55 24.14
N LEU A 78 5.94 -6.52 23.42
CA LEU A 78 6.49 -6.09 22.14
C LEU A 78 7.09 -4.68 22.26
N SER A 79 7.53 -4.27 23.45
CA SER A 79 8.00 -2.90 23.71
C SER A 79 9.22 -2.54 22.85
N LEU A 80 10.19 -3.46 22.73
CA LEU A 80 11.40 -3.25 21.93
C LEU A 80 11.08 -3.19 20.43
N GLU A 81 10.35 -4.17 19.92
CA GLU A 81 9.98 -4.32 18.51
C GLU A 81 9.03 -3.21 18.08
N GLY A 82 8.06 -2.89 18.92
CA GLY A 82 7.08 -1.83 18.70
C GLY A 82 7.71 -0.45 18.71
N ALA A 83 8.65 -0.17 19.62
CA ALA A 83 9.41 1.08 19.61
C ALA A 83 10.29 1.19 18.36
N PHE A 84 10.98 0.11 17.98
CA PHE A 84 11.78 0.06 16.75
C PHE A 84 10.93 0.31 15.51
N LEU A 85 9.79 -0.38 15.36
CA LEU A 85 8.82 -0.18 14.28
C LEU A 85 8.32 1.25 14.23
N MET A 86 7.99 1.84 15.38
CA MET A 86 7.53 3.22 15.47
C MET A 86 8.63 4.21 15.06
N GLY A 87 9.89 3.92 15.35
CA GLY A 87 11.03 4.68 14.83
C GLY A 87 11.20 4.55 13.32
N LEU A 88 11.14 3.31 12.82
CA LEU A 88 11.27 2.98 11.41
C LEU A 88 10.18 3.66 10.55
N LEU A 89 8.98 3.78 11.11
CA LEU A 89 7.83 4.40 10.45
C LEU A 89 7.69 5.90 10.73
N GLY A 90 7.94 6.35 11.96
CA GLY A 90 7.69 7.71 12.41
C GLY A 90 8.93 8.61 12.45
N GLY A 91 10.13 8.04 12.33
CA GLY A 91 11.40 8.76 12.34
C GLY A 91 12.00 8.96 13.75
N ARG A 92 13.07 9.77 13.82
CA ARG A 92 13.95 9.93 14.99
C ARG A 92 13.27 10.45 16.26
N VAL A 93 12.10 11.08 16.15
CA VAL A 93 11.38 11.65 17.30
C VAL A 93 10.30 10.69 17.81
N VAL A 94 9.55 10.09 16.89
CA VAL A 94 8.40 9.24 17.21
C VAL A 94 8.84 7.94 17.87
N GLY A 95 9.92 7.32 17.40
CA GLY A 95 10.45 6.09 17.98
C GLY A 95 10.86 6.23 19.45
N PRO A 96 11.76 7.17 19.82
CA PRO A 96 12.21 7.32 21.19
C PRO A 96 11.10 7.70 22.18
N ILE A 97 10.24 8.64 21.78
CA ILE A 97 9.11 9.10 22.61
C ILE A 97 8.08 7.96 22.77
N GLY A 98 7.76 7.27 21.67
CA GLY A 98 6.89 6.11 21.71
C GLY A 98 7.43 5.00 22.60
N GLY A 99 8.72 4.65 22.47
CA GLY A 99 9.38 3.67 23.32
C GLY A 99 9.32 4.05 24.80
N ALA A 100 9.57 5.32 25.11
CA ALA A 100 9.45 5.83 26.48
C ALA A 100 8.04 5.64 27.04
N ILE A 101 7.01 6.01 26.27
CA ILE A 101 5.60 5.89 26.64
C ILE A 101 5.19 4.42 26.84
N ILE A 102 5.60 3.52 25.94
CA ILE A 102 5.24 2.09 26.01
C ILE A 102 5.74 1.44 27.30
N THR A 103 6.92 1.87 27.76
CA THR A 103 7.60 1.28 28.92
C THR A 103 7.21 1.88 30.27
N ILE A 104 6.28 2.83 30.33
CA ILE A 104 5.82 3.42 31.60
C ILE A 104 5.37 2.34 32.61
N PRO A 105 4.57 1.32 32.24
CA PRO A 105 4.21 0.27 33.19
C PRO A 105 5.41 -0.52 33.71
N ALA A 106 6.39 -0.81 32.85
CA ALA A 106 7.62 -1.51 33.23
C ALA A 106 8.44 -0.69 34.23
N LEU A 107 8.51 0.64 34.03
CA LEU A 107 9.19 1.55 34.95
C LEU A 107 8.54 1.55 36.34
N ILE A 108 7.19 1.55 36.40
CA ILE A 108 6.44 1.46 37.65
C ILE A 108 6.73 0.13 38.38
N SER A 109 6.94 -0.95 37.64
CA SER A 109 7.35 -2.26 38.17
C SER A 109 8.86 -2.40 38.45
N HIS A 110 9.61 -1.29 38.45
CA HIS A 110 11.04 -1.21 38.73
C HIS A 110 11.97 -1.83 37.65
N GLU A 111 11.50 -1.95 36.40
CA GLU A 111 12.34 -2.29 35.24
C GLU A 111 12.97 -1.02 34.64
N TRP A 112 13.94 -0.44 35.35
CA TRP A 112 14.52 0.87 35.01
C TRP A 112 15.19 0.93 33.63
N LEU A 113 15.71 -0.18 33.11
CA LEU A 113 16.41 -0.22 31.83
C LEU A 113 15.46 -0.41 30.64
N ALA A 114 14.18 -0.73 30.88
CA ALA A 114 13.21 -0.93 29.80
C ALA A 114 13.05 0.35 28.95
N MET A 115 12.92 1.50 29.60
CA MET A 115 12.72 2.79 28.93
C MET A 115 13.92 3.20 28.07
N PRO A 116 15.18 3.25 28.58
CA PRO A 116 16.35 3.48 27.73
C PRO A 116 16.48 2.48 26.58
N ALA A 117 16.21 1.19 26.81
CA ALA A 117 16.32 0.16 25.77
C ALA A 117 15.27 0.36 24.65
N ALA A 118 14.02 0.62 25.00
CA ALA A 118 12.96 0.87 24.02
C ALA A 118 13.19 2.20 23.28
N SER A 119 13.59 3.27 23.99
CA SER A 119 13.87 4.55 23.36
C SER A 119 15.06 4.50 22.40
N THR A 120 16.11 3.75 22.74
CA THR A 120 17.27 3.53 21.85
C THR A 120 16.89 2.68 20.64
N ALA A 121 16.08 1.63 20.81
CA ALA A 121 15.52 0.88 19.69
C ALA A 121 14.71 1.77 18.74
N GLY A 122 13.83 2.61 19.28
CA GLY A 122 13.08 3.59 18.49
C GLY A 122 13.98 4.62 17.80
N LEU A 123 15.06 5.07 18.45
CA LEU A 123 16.03 5.98 17.83
C LEU A 123 16.74 5.31 16.66
N LEU A 124 17.20 4.07 16.83
CA LEU A 124 17.86 3.31 15.76
C LEU A 124 16.95 3.09 14.56
N GLY A 125 15.69 2.71 14.78
CA GLY A 125 14.71 2.62 13.69
C GLY A 125 14.54 3.95 12.94
N GLY A 126 14.47 5.07 13.68
CA GLY A 126 14.39 6.41 13.10
C GLY A 126 15.65 6.86 12.36
N LEU A 127 16.84 6.45 12.83
CA LEU A 127 18.10 6.71 12.17
C LEU A 127 18.20 5.93 10.86
N ILE A 128 17.80 4.65 10.86
CA ILE A 128 17.75 3.81 9.66
C ILE A 128 16.81 4.43 8.62
N ARG A 129 15.60 4.84 9.03
CA ARG A 129 14.64 5.52 8.14
C ARG A 129 15.26 6.74 7.44
N GLN A 130 16.08 7.52 8.15
CA GLN A 130 16.72 8.71 7.58
C GLN A 130 17.94 8.39 6.70
N ALA A 131 18.62 7.27 6.96
CA ALA A 131 19.77 6.86 6.19
C ALA A 131 19.39 6.23 4.84
N ILE A 132 18.18 5.65 4.73
CA ILE A 132 17.67 5.05 3.50
C ILE A 132 17.42 6.15 2.43
N PRO A 133 18.07 6.08 1.24
CA PRO A 133 17.89 7.08 0.18
C PRO A 133 16.48 7.08 -0.42
N ASN A 134 15.91 5.90 -0.68
CA ASN A 134 14.55 5.74 -1.17
C ASN A 134 13.68 5.12 -0.08
N LYS A 135 12.74 5.90 0.48
CA LYS A 135 11.84 5.44 1.55
C LYS A 135 11.01 4.21 1.13
N GLU A 136 10.84 3.95 -0.16
CA GLU A 136 10.15 2.76 -0.65
C GLU A 136 10.89 1.45 -0.35
N ASP A 137 12.23 1.49 -0.29
CA ASP A 137 13.06 0.31 0.02
C ASP A 137 12.75 -0.25 1.41
N LEU A 138 12.19 0.57 2.29
CA LEU A 138 11.74 0.15 3.60
C LEU A 138 10.68 -0.95 3.53
N TRP A 139 9.78 -0.88 2.53
CA TRP A 139 8.68 -1.82 2.37
C TRP A 139 9.12 -3.16 1.75
N ASN A 140 10.34 -3.23 1.22
CA ASN A 140 10.95 -4.48 0.75
C ASN A 140 11.41 -5.36 1.91
N PHE A 141 11.56 -4.79 3.11
CA PHE A 141 11.83 -5.55 4.32
C PHE A 141 10.62 -6.41 4.71
N GLY A 142 10.86 -7.69 4.97
CA GLY A 142 9.83 -8.65 5.32
C GLY A 142 10.41 -9.95 5.90
N PRO A 143 9.54 -10.91 6.25
CA PRO A 143 9.93 -12.14 6.95
C PRO A 143 11.06 -12.88 6.26
N PHE A 144 11.09 -12.86 4.92
CA PHE A 144 12.04 -13.62 4.10
C PHE A 144 13.24 -12.79 3.62
N THR A 145 13.45 -11.57 4.14
CA THR A 145 14.61 -10.75 3.75
C THR A 145 15.93 -11.47 4.05
N PHE A 146 15.95 -12.41 5.01
CA PHE A 146 17.11 -13.24 5.29
C PHE A 146 17.58 -14.10 4.09
N LEU A 147 16.70 -14.43 3.13
CA LEU A 147 17.09 -15.17 1.92
C LEU A 147 18.05 -14.39 1.03
N ASN A 148 18.03 -13.05 1.12
CA ASN A 148 18.93 -12.19 0.38
C ASN A 148 20.28 -11.97 1.10
N ILE A 149 20.48 -12.52 2.31
CA ILE A 149 21.73 -12.37 3.07
C ILE A 149 22.94 -12.78 2.24
N PRO A 150 23.02 -13.97 1.59
CA PRO A 150 24.23 -14.35 0.85
C PRO A 150 24.60 -13.35 -0.26
N LYS A 151 23.59 -12.83 -0.97
CA LYS A 151 23.78 -11.81 -2.01
C LYS A 151 24.26 -10.49 -1.40
N ALA A 152 23.66 -10.07 -0.29
CA ALA A 152 24.03 -8.84 0.41
C ALA A 152 25.44 -8.92 1.01
N THR A 153 25.79 -10.01 1.68
CA THR A 153 27.13 -10.23 2.23
C THR A 153 28.18 -10.23 1.12
N MET A 154 27.88 -10.84 -0.03
CA MET A 154 28.77 -10.80 -1.18
C MET A 154 28.94 -9.38 -1.77
N ARG A 155 27.87 -8.58 -1.84
CA ARG A 155 27.95 -7.17 -2.26
C ARG A 155 28.77 -6.33 -1.29
N LEU A 156 28.57 -6.53 0.01
CA LEU A 156 29.32 -5.84 1.05
C LEU A 156 30.82 -6.17 0.95
N LEU A 157 31.16 -7.45 0.82
CA LEU A 157 32.55 -7.91 0.71
C LEU A 157 33.25 -7.47 -0.59
N ARG A 158 32.55 -7.50 -1.73
CA ARG A 158 33.15 -7.21 -3.03
C ARG A 158 33.12 -5.74 -3.44
N LYS A 159 32.10 -4.99 -3.01
CA LYS A 159 31.84 -3.62 -3.48
C LYS A 159 31.73 -2.59 -2.36
N ALA A 160 31.79 -3.00 -1.09
CA ALA A 160 31.51 -2.14 0.07
C ALA A 160 30.14 -1.42 0.00
N GLU A 161 29.20 -1.97 -0.76
CA GLU A 161 27.84 -1.43 -0.90
C GLU A 161 26.94 -2.06 0.17
N LEU A 162 26.42 -1.24 1.08
CA LEU A 162 25.45 -1.66 2.09
C LEU A 162 24.06 -1.75 1.44
N SER A 163 23.48 -2.95 1.41
CA SER A 163 22.08 -3.12 1.02
C SER A 163 21.17 -2.58 2.12
N TRP A 164 20.49 -1.46 1.87
CA TRP A 164 19.59 -0.81 2.83
C TRP A 164 18.46 -1.71 3.35
N GLU A 165 18.03 -2.69 2.54
CA GLU A 165 17.07 -3.73 2.92
C GLU A 165 17.54 -4.57 4.14
N MET A 166 18.85 -4.67 4.36
CA MET A 166 19.45 -5.45 5.46
C MET A 166 19.67 -4.62 6.72
N ALA A 167 19.57 -3.29 6.65
CA ALA A 167 19.80 -2.43 7.81
C ALA A 167 18.79 -2.68 8.95
N PRO A 168 17.46 -2.82 8.68
CA PRO A 168 16.51 -3.19 9.73
C PRO A 168 16.78 -4.59 10.31
N LEU A 169 17.19 -5.55 9.48
CA LEU A 169 17.53 -6.91 9.92
C LEU A 169 18.70 -6.88 10.92
N GLY A 170 19.80 -6.22 10.53
CA GLY A 170 20.99 -6.08 11.37
C GLY A 170 20.68 -5.35 12.68
N ALA A 171 19.81 -4.33 12.65
CA ALA A 171 19.38 -3.62 13.84
C ALA A 171 18.54 -4.48 14.79
N CYS A 172 17.60 -5.29 14.28
CA CYS A 172 16.84 -6.24 15.10
C CYS A 172 17.77 -7.22 15.81
N VAL A 173 18.75 -7.80 15.08
CA VAL A 173 19.73 -8.73 15.66
C VAL A 173 20.58 -8.03 16.71
N GLY A 174 21.14 -6.85 16.39
CA GLY A 174 21.99 -6.09 17.31
C GLY A 174 21.26 -5.62 18.57
N LEU A 175 19.99 -5.20 18.44
CA LEU A 175 19.16 -4.80 19.58
C LEU A 175 18.84 -5.97 20.50
N GLU A 176 18.54 -7.13 19.95
CA GLU A 176 18.26 -8.34 20.73
C GLU A 176 19.51 -8.84 21.46
N LEU A 177 20.66 -8.92 20.77
CA LEU A 177 21.94 -9.27 21.39
C LEU A 177 22.34 -8.25 22.47
N GLY A 178 22.14 -6.96 22.21
CA GLY A 178 22.39 -5.89 23.18
C GLY A 178 21.48 -6.00 24.40
N ARG A 179 20.20 -6.35 24.21
CA ARG A 179 19.26 -6.62 25.31
C ARG A 179 19.74 -7.80 26.17
N VAL A 180 20.13 -8.90 25.55
CA VAL A 180 20.65 -10.08 26.27
C VAL A 180 21.93 -9.72 27.04
N ALA A 181 22.88 -9.01 26.41
CA ALA A 181 24.10 -8.56 27.07
C ALA A 181 23.82 -7.62 28.26
N LEU A 182 22.85 -6.71 28.13
CA LEU A 182 22.41 -5.83 29.22
C LEU A 182 21.81 -6.62 30.38
N VAL A 183 20.96 -7.61 30.11
CA VAL A 183 20.38 -8.48 31.17
C VAL A 183 21.48 -9.24 31.91
N LEU A 184 22.48 -9.75 31.19
CA LEU A 184 23.62 -10.46 31.80
C LEU A 184 24.52 -9.53 32.63
N ALA A 185 24.68 -8.27 32.21
CA ALA A 185 25.55 -7.29 32.88
C ALA A 185 24.89 -6.58 34.08
N THR A 186 23.57 -6.69 34.26
CA THR A 186 22.80 -5.87 35.20
C THR A 186 22.08 -6.72 36.25
N LYS A 187 21.47 -6.06 37.25
CA LYS A 187 20.76 -6.77 38.32
C LYS A 187 19.52 -7.49 37.75
N PRO A 188 19.18 -8.69 38.25
CA PRO A 188 17.96 -9.38 37.86
C PRO A 188 16.75 -8.48 38.11
N LYS A 189 15.80 -8.47 37.17
CA LYS A 189 14.57 -7.64 37.13
C LYS A 189 14.71 -6.19 36.64
N TRP A 190 15.91 -5.71 36.26
CA TRP A 190 16.03 -4.34 35.72
C TRP A 190 15.59 -4.22 34.26
N LEU A 191 15.63 -5.31 33.50
CA LEU A 191 15.23 -5.41 32.11
C LEU A 191 14.61 -6.78 31.87
N PHE A 192 13.50 -6.81 31.14
CA PHE A 192 12.91 -8.05 30.68
C PHE A 192 13.57 -8.52 29.39
N ALA A 193 13.92 -9.80 29.36
CA ALA A 193 14.23 -10.55 28.15
C ALA A 193 13.62 -11.94 28.28
N VAL A 194 13.25 -12.54 27.14
CA VAL A 194 12.84 -13.94 27.11
C VAL A 194 14.07 -14.78 27.43
N ASP A 195 14.01 -15.51 28.54
CA ASP A 195 15.12 -16.35 28.99
C ASP A 195 15.38 -17.46 27.95
N SER A 196 16.62 -17.55 27.50
CA SER A 196 17.08 -18.54 26.53
C SER A 196 18.06 -19.46 27.25
N HIS A 197 17.55 -20.60 27.70
CA HIS A 197 18.25 -21.57 28.54
C HIS A 197 19.57 -22.11 27.94
N TRP A 198 19.71 -22.08 26.60
CA TRP A 198 20.86 -22.60 25.84
C TRP A 198 21.24 -21.63 24.73
N ASP A 199 22.54 -21.52 24.40
CA ASP A 199 23.07 -20.59 23.38
C ASP A 199 22.39 -20.73 22.00
N TRP A 200 21.96 -21.94 21.63
CA TRP A 200 21.26 -22.17 20.36
C TRP A 200 19.81 -21.66 20.33
N TRP A 201 19.13 -21.59 21.48
CA TRP A 201 17.75 -21.06 21.53
C TRP A 201 17.70 -19.55 21.34
N LEU A 202 18.82 -18.85 21.56
CA LEU A 202 18.96 -17.44 21.23
C LEU A 202 18.66 -17.19 19.75
N VAL A 203 19.02 -18.13 18.87
CA VAL A 203 18.71 -18.05 17.43
C VAL A 203 17.19 -18.01 17.20
N LEU A 204 16.41 -18.78 17.96
CA LEU A 204 14.95 -18.73 17.85
C LEU A 204 14.37 -17.42 18.38
N VAL A 205 14.92 -16.88 19.48
CA VAL A 205 14.53 -15.57 19.99
C VAL A 205 14.83 -14.49 18.94
N LEU A 206 15.99 -14.52 18.32
CA LEU A 206 16.38 -13.62 17.23
C LEU A 206 15.43 -13.72 16.03
N ILE A 207 15.08 -14.93 15.61
CA ILE A 207 14.11 -15.15 14.53
C ILE A 207 12.74 -14.60 14.93
N ALA A 208 12.28 -14.85 16.16
CA ALA A 208 10.99 -14.35 16.64
C ALA A 208 10.96 -12.82 16.69
N THR A 209 12.00 -12.17 17.22
CA THR A 209 12.14 -10.70 17.25
C THR A 209 12.14 -10.13 15.83
N LEU A 210 12.87 -10.75 14.89
CA LEU A 210 12.87 -10.36 13.50
C LEU A 210 11.46 -10.48 12.89
N MET A 211 10.77 -11.60 13.12
CA MET A 211 9.43 -11.86 12.61
C MET A 211 8.39 -10.90 13.19
N SER A 212 8.49 -10.54 14.47
CA SER A 212 7.62 -9.56 15.13
C SER A 212 7.75 -8.14 14.56
N VAL A 213 8.88 -7.81 13.91
CA VAL A 213 9.06 -6.54 13.18
C VAL A 213 8.71 -6.69 11.70
N ALA A 214 9.07 -7.82 11.09
CA ALA A 214 8.93 -8.05 9.67
C ALA A 214 7.48 -8.34 9.25
N SER A 215 6.70 -9.06 10.06
CA SER A 215 5.31 -9.38 9.73
C SER A 215 4.40 -8.14 9.73
N PRO A 216 4.46 -7.20 10.70
CA PRO A 216 3.72 -5.94 10.62
C PRO A 216 3.99 -5.14 9.35
N LEU A 217 5.28 -4.97 9.00
CA LEU A 217 5.68 -4.23 7.81
C LEU A 217 5.16 -4.88 6.53
N LYS A 218 5.20 -6.22 6.47
CA LYS A 218 4.67 -6.95 5.30
C LYS A 218 3.15 -6.85 5.19
N ILE A 219 2.44 -6.93 6.32
CA ILE A 219 0.97 -6.75 6.36
C ILE A 219 0.62 -5.36 5.83
N TRP A 220 1.25 -4.31 6.36
CA TRP A 220 1.00 -2.94 5.92
C TRP A 220 1.41 -2.68 4.47
N ASN A 221 2.51 -3.27 3.99
CA ASN A 221 2.89 -3.18 2.58
C ASN A 221 1.83 -3.83 1.67
N ASN A 222 1.34 -5.02 2.02
CA ASN A 222 0.29 -5.68 1.25
C ASN A 222 -0.99 -4.82 1.20
N THR A 223 -1.40 -4.22 2.32
CA THR A 223 -2.52 -3.28 2.34
C THR A 223 -2.28 -2.04 1.48
N ARG A 224 -1.05 -1.51 1.44
CA ARG A 224 -0.67 -0.39 0.54
C ARG A 224 -0.83 -0.80 -0.92
N ILE A 225 -0.32 -1.97 -1.30
CA ILE A 225 -0.37 -2.50 -2.67
C ILE A 225 -1.82 -2.69 -3.11
N GLU A 226 -2.65 -3.27 -2.24
CA GLU A 226 -4.09 -3.46 -2.51
C GLU A 226 -4.81 -2.13 -2.74
N MET A 227 -4.57 -1.12 -1.89
CA MET A 227 -5.15 0.21 -2.08
C MET A 227 -4.70 0.89 -3.39
N ASN A 228 -3.42 0.81 -3.72
CA ASN A 228 -2.90 1.37 -4.96
C ASN A 228 -3.49 0.65 -6.19
N LEU A 229 -3.67 -0.67 -6.10
CA LEU A 229 -4.28 -1.47 -7.15
C LEU A 229 -5.73 -1.05 -7.40
N GLU A 230 -6.53 -0.90 -6.35
CA GLU A 230 -7.91 -0.40 -6.45
C GLU A 230 -7.97 1.00 -7.09
N GLN A 231 -7.08 1.91 -6.68
CA GLN A 231 -7.00 3.25 -7.28
C GLN A 231 -6.64 3.22 -8.76
N HIS A 232 -5.66 2.40 -9.16
CA HIS A 232 -5.29 2.24 -10.57
C HIS A 232 -6.44 1.64 -11.39
N GLN A 233 -7.19 0.69 -10.84
CA GLN A 233 -8.38 0.14 -11.51
C GLN A 233 -9.47 1.20 -11.71
N GLN A 234 -9.72 2.05 -10.71
CA GLN A 234 -10.69 3.15 -10.83
C GLN A 234 -10.26 4.18 -11.87
N LEU A 235 -8.99 4.59 -11.87
CA LEU A 235 -8.44 5.51 -12.86
C LEU A 235 -8.51 4.93 -14.28
N LEU A 236 -8.21 3.65 -14.44
CA LEU A 236 -8.31 2.96 -15.72
C LEU A 236 -9.76 2.84 -16.21
N LEU A 237 -10.70 2.55 -15.31
CA LEU A 237 -12.13 2.55 -15.65
C LEU A 237 -12.59 3.95 -16.08
N LYS A 238 -12.19 4.98 -15.34
CA LYS A 238 -12.49 6.38 -15.69
C LYS A 238 -11.91 6.76 -17.05
N ALA A 239 -10.63 6.46 -17.29
CA ALA A 239 -10.00 6.72 -18.58
C ALA A 239 -10.70 5.99 -19.75
N ARG A 240 -11.15 4.74 -19.53
CA ARG A 240 -11.96 4.01 -20.52
C ARG A 240 -13.31 4.65 -20.76
N MET A 241 -13.99 5.12 -19.72
CA MET A 241 -15.26 5.83 -19.85
C MET A 241 -15.08 7.17 -20.57
N ASP A 242 -14.05 7.93 -20.24
CA ASP A 242 -13.71 9.19 -20.90
C ASP A 242 -13.37 8.95 -22.38
N ALA A 243 -12.62 7.89 -22.70
CA ALA A 243 -12.34 7.50 -24.07
C ALA A 243 -13.61 7.10 -24.85
N LEU A 244 -14.50 6.31 -24.26
CA LEU A 244 -15.79 5.96 -24.87
C LEU A 244 -16.68 7.19 -25.07
N SER A 245 -16.73 8.09 -24.08
CA SER A 245 -17.48 9.34 -24.16
C SER A 245 -16.93 10.24 -25.27
N SER A 246 -15.61 10.33 -25.42
CA SER A 246 -14.97 11.12 -26.48
C SER A 246 -15.25 10.63 -27.90
N GLN A 247 -15.60 9.35 -28.07
CA GLN A 247 -16.03 8.82 -29.37
C GLN A 247 -17.38 9.37 -29.81
N ILE A 248 -18.20 9.90 -28.89
CA ILE A 248 -19.47 10.55 -29.19
C ILE A 248 -19.25 12.06 -29.05
N ASN A 249 -19.35 12.83 -30.13
CA ASN A 249 -19.38 14.30 -30.03
C ASN A 249 -20.73 14.73 -29.41
N PRO A 250 -20.78 15.18 -28.13
CA PRO A 250 -22.05 15.44 -27.46
C PRO A 250 -22.81 16.58 -28.13
N HIS A 251 -22.08 17.56 -28.67
CA HIS A 251 -22.65 18.68 -29.41
C HIS A 251 -23.33 18.22 -30.70
N PHE A 252 -22.71 17.30 -31.46
CA PHE A 252 -23.36 16.69 -32.62
C PHE A 252 -24.66 15.98 -32.24
N LEU A 253 -24.65 15.21 -31.15
CA LEU A 253 -25.83 14.49 -30.68
C LEU A 253 -26.97 15.45 -30.29
N PHE A 254 -26.68 16.48 -29.48
CA PHE A 254 -27.69 17.47 -29.09
C PHE A 254 -28.23 18.25 -30.29
N ASN A 255 -27.36 18.65 -31.22
CA ASN A 255 -27.80 19.35 -32.43
C ASN A 255 -28.68 18.48 -33.30
N THR A 256 -28.33 17.21 -33.48
CA THR A 256 -29.13 16.27 -34.25
C THR A 256 -30.51 16.08 -33.61
N LEU A 257 -30.58 15.93 -32.29
CA LEU A 257 -31.85 15.81 -31.56
C LEU A 257 -32.72 17.08 -31.68
N ASN A 258 -32.10 18.26 -31.65
CA ASN A 258 -32.81 19.53 -31.86
C ASN A 258 -33.36 19.63 -33.30
N THR A 259 -32.57 19.24 -34.30
CA THR A 259 -33.02 19.16 -35.70
C THR A 259 -34.19 18.19 -35.85
N VAL A 260 -34.12 17.00 -35.24
CA VAL A 260 -35.23 16.04 -35.23
C VAL A 260 -36.46 16.65 -34.57
N SER A 261 -36.32 17.31 -33.42
CA SER A 261 -37.44 17.95 -32.71
C SER A 261 -38.14 19.00 -33.56
N ALA A 262 -37.38 19.80 -34.32
CA ALA A 262 -37.93 20.75 -35.28
C ALA A 262 -38.64 20.04 -36.45
N LEU A 263 -37.98 19.04 -37.06
CA LEU A 263 -38.51 18.31 -38.21
C LEU A 263 -39.82 17.56 -37.90
N ILE A 264 -40.00 17.01 -36.70
CA ILE A 264 -41.22 16.28 -36.32
C ILE A 264 -42.50 17.09 -36.58
N ARG A 265 -42.45 18.42 -36.47
CA ARG A 265 -43.62 19.30 -36.66
C ARG A 265 -43.90 19.64 -38.13
N PHE A 266 -42.87 19.65 -38.99
CA PHE A 266 -42.95 20.18 -40.35
C PHE A 266 -42.76 19.12 -41.43
N ASP A 267 -41.90 18.14 -41.18
CA ASP A 267 -41.59 17.02 -42.06
C ASP A 267 -41.26 15.76 -41.23
N PRO A 268 -42.29 15.01 -40.80
CA PRO A 268 -42.13 13.82 -39.98
C PRO A 268 -41.32 12.70 -40.66
N ASP A 269 -41.38 12.61 -41.99
CA ASP A 269 -40.67 11.58 -42.75
C ASP A 269 -39.16 11.84 -42.76
N SER A 270 -38.75 13.11 -42.98
CA SER A 270 -37.35 13.50 -42.84
C SER A 270 -36.83 13.31 -41.41
N ALA A 271 -37.65 13.63 -40.38
CA ALA A 271 -37.29 13.37 -38.98
C ALA A 271 -37.00 11.88 -38.74
N ARG A 272 -37.83 10.99 -39.28
CA ARG A 272 -37.63 9.54 -39.19
C ARG A 272 -36.33 9.09 -39.87
N GLY A 273 -36.00 9.68 -41.02
CA GLY A 273 -34.74 9.45 -41.72
C GLY A 273 -33.51 9.83 -40.88
N VAL A 274 -33.50 11.03 -40.30
CA VAL A 274 -32.42 11.53 -39.44
C VAL A 274 -32.22 10.64 -38.20
N VAL A 275 -33.31 10.18 -37.57
CA VAL A 275 -33.25 9.26 -36.42
C VAL A 275 -32.61 7.92 -36.80
N LEU A 276 -32.93 7.36 -37.96
CA LEU A 276 -32.33 6.11 -38.43
C LEU A 276 -30.82 6.27 -38.68
N LYS A 277 -30.41 7.36 -39.32
CA LYS A 277 -28.98 7.66 -39.57
C LYS A 277 -28.21 7.88 -38.27
N LEU A 278 -28.79 8.62 -37.32
CA LEU A 278 -28.21 8.79 -35.99
C LEU A 278 -28.04 7.44 -35.28
N SER A 279 -29.02 6.53 -35.39
CA SER A 279 -28.93 5.17 -34.85
C SER A 279 -27.79 4.36 -35.48
N ASN A 280 -27.57 4.47 -36.79
CA ASN A 280 -26.45 3.82 -37.48
C ASN A 280 -25.10 4.36 -37.01
N ILE A 281 -24.95 5.69 -36.91
CA ILE A 281 -23.73 6.36 -36.42
C ILE A 281 -23.41 5.89 -35.01
N LEU A 282 -24.36 5.97 -34.08
CA LEU A 282 -24.18 5.55 -32.69
C LEU A 282 -23.84 4.05 -32.60
N ARG A 283 -24.51 3.20 -33.38
CA ARG A 283 -24.22 1.76 -33.43
C ARG A 283 -22.80 1.48 -33.89
N ARG A 284 -22.30 2.23 -34.88
CA ARG A 284 -20.91 2.09 -35.36
C ARG A 284 -19.90 2.56 -34.32
N LEU A 285 -20.12 3.73 -33.71
CA LEU A 285 -19.24 4.28 -32.66
C LEU A 285 -19.13 3.34 -31.45
N LEU A 286 -20.17 2.57 -31.14
CA LEU A 286 -20.18 1.61 -30.03
C LEU A 286 -19.66 0.21 -30.39
N ARG A 287 -19.37 -0.09 -31.66
CA ARG A 287 -18.74 -1.36 -32.04
C ARG A 287 -17.27 -1.35 -31.63
N LYS A 288 -16.76 -2.53 -31.23
CA LYS A 288 -15.32 -2.72 -30.95
C LYS A 288 -14.50 -2.28 -32.17
N HIS A 289 -13.41 -1.56 -31.93
CA HIS A 289 -12.43 -1.23 -32.98
C HIS A 289 -11.92 -2.53 -33.62
N GLU A 290 -12.31 -2.79 -34.85
CA GLU A 290 -11.61 -3.72 -35.73
C GLU A 290 -10.39 -2.98 -36.30
N THR A 291 -9.23 -3.64 -36.37
CA THR A 291 -7.98 -3.01 -36.81
C THR A 291 -8.06 -2.49 -38.25
N PHE A 292 -8.96 -3.05 -39.07
CA PHE A 292 -9.21 -2.63 -40.44
C PHE A 292 -10.72 -2.64 -40.72
N VAL A 293 -11.24 -1.58 -41.31
CA VAL A 293 -12.64 -1.45 -41.73
C VAL A 293 -12.68 -1.24 -43.25
N PRO A 294 -13.57 -1.91 -44.01
CA PRO A 294 -13.69 -1.68 -45.44
C PRO A 294 -13.99 -0.21 -45.75
N LEU A 295 -13.32 0.34 -46.79
CA LEU A 295 -13.53 1.74 -47.21
C LEU A 295 -15.01 2.04 -47.51
N ARG A 296 -15.74 1.09 -48.08
CA ARG A 296 -17.20 1.20 -48.32
C ARG A 296 -17.97 1.51 -47.04
N GLU A 297 -17.65 0.83 -45.94
CA GLU A 297 -18.32 1.05 -44.68
C GLU A 297 -17.98 2.44 -44.14
N GLU A 298 -16.70 2.87 -44.18
CA GLU A 298 -16.31 4.24 -43.83
C GLU A 298 -17.08 5.30 -44.63
N LEU A 299 -17.14 5.15 -45.96
CA LEU A 299 -17.87 6.07 -46.81
C LEU A 299 -19.36 6.12 -46.45
N GLN A 300 -20.00 4.98 -46.19
CA GLN A 300 -21.41 4.93 -45.79
C GLN A 300 -21.67 5.65 -44.45
N PHE A 301 -20.72 5.61 -43.51
CA PHE A 301 -20.84 6.35 -42.26
C PHE A 301 -20.63 7.84 -42.42
N ILE A 302 -19.70 8.25 -43.29
CA ILE A 302 -19.54 9.66 -43.67
C ILE A 302 -20.82 10.16 -44.34
N ASP A 303 -21.46 9.36 -45.19
CA ASP A 303 -22.73 9.70 -45.83
C ASP A 303 -23.84 9.91 -44.81
N ASP A 304 -24.02 8.96 -43.88
CA ASP A 304 -25.01 9.09 -42.80
C ASP A 304 -24.77 10.35 -41.95
N TYR A 305 -23.52 10.71 -41.67
CA TYR A 305 -23.14 11.92 -40.93
C TYR A 305 -23.46 13.20 -41.71
N LEU A 306 -23.05 13.27 -42.98
CA LEU A 306 -23.25 14.44 -43.83
C LEU A 306 -24.72 14.70 -44.09
N ASP A 307 -25.52 13.64 -44.25
CA ASP A 307 -26.96 13.78 -44.46
C ASP A 307 -27.68 14.38 -43.23
N ILE A 308 -27.17 14.10 -42.02
CA ILE A 308 -27.66 14.75 -40.80
C ILE A 308 -27.28 16.23 -40.78
N GLU A 309 -26.05 16.59 -41.16
CA GLU A 309 -25.62 17.99 -41.22
C GLU A 309 -26.38 18.78 -42.31
N VAL A 310 -26.70 18.16 -43.46
CA VAL A 310 -27.57 18.75 -44.49
C VAL A 310 -28.99 18.98 -43.96
N ALA A 311 -29.56 18.02 -43.22
CA ALA A 311 -30.87 18.19 -42.61
C ALA A 311 -30.88 19.33 -41.55
N ARG A 312 -29.74 19.59 -40.91
CA ARG A 312 -29.56 20.65 -39.92
C ARG A 312 -29.39 22.03 -40.53
N PHE A 313 -28.54 22.18 -41.55
CA PHE A 313 -28.24 23.49 -42.16
C PHE A 313 -29.21 23.86 -43.30
N GLY A 314 -29.92 22.87 -43.85
CA GLY A 314 -30.72 23.01 -45.06
C GLY A 314 -29.86 22.86 -46.32
N LYS A 315 -30.46 22.28 -47.36
CA LYS A 315 -29.78 22.03 -48.65
C LYS A 315 -29.25 23.30 -49.32
N ASP A 316 -29.88 24.44 -49.05
CA ASP A 316 -29.51 25.72 -49.67
C ASP A 316 -28.27 26.36 -49.02
N ASN A 317 -27.88 25.92 -47.82
CA ASN A 317 -26.79 26.51 -47.04
C ASN A 317 -25.54 25.62 -46.93
N LEU A 318 -25.61 24.36 -47.39
CA LEU A 318 -24.50 23.41 -47.31
C LEU A 318 -24.34 22.64 -48.62
N ASP A 319 -23.27 22.93 -49.35
CA ASP A 319 -22.85 22.20 -50.56
C ASP A 319 -21.70 21.24 -50.22
N ILE A 320 -21.79 20.00 -50.72
CA ILE A 320 -20.87 18.90 -50.39
C ILE A 320 -20.32 18.32 -51.69
N VAL A 321 -19.02 18.49 -51.90
CA VAL A 321 -18.29 17.92 -53.06
C VAL A 321 -17.36 16.81 -52.58
N LYS A 322 -17.51 15.60 -53.12
CA LYS A 322 -16.66 14.43 -52.80
C LYS A 322 -15.72 14.14 -53.97
N HIS A 323 -14.41 14.19 -53.71
CA HIS A 323 -13.39 13.72 -54.64
C HIS A 323 -12.87 12.37 -54.16
N ILE A 324 -13.33 11.29 -54.78
CA ILE A 324 -12.93 9.91 -54.44
C ILE A 324 -12.22 9.33 -55.67
N ASP A 325 -11.04 8.77 -55.47
CA ASP A 325 -10.26 8.13 -56.54
C ASP A 325 -11.01 6.92 -57.12
N GLU A 326 -11.13 6.86 -58.44
CA GLU A 326 -11.79 5.77 -59.16
C GLU A 326 -11.08 4.41 -58.95
N ALA A 327 -9.78 4.42 -58.62
CA ALA A 327 -9.00 3.22 -58.33
C ALA A 327 -9.24 2.64 -56.92
N ALA A 328 -9.93 3.39 -56.04
CA ALA A 328 -10.33 2.87 -54.73
C ALA A 328 -11.36 1.74 -54.94
N PRO A 329 -11.15 0.54 -54.37
CA PRO A 329 -11.98 -0.63 -54.68
C PRO A 329 -13.43 -0.40 -54.22
N SER A 330 -14.26 0.02 -55.16
CA SER A 330 -15.69 0.29 -55.00
C SER A 330 -16.57 -0.87 -55.48
N LYS A 331 -15.98 -2.00 -55.91
CA LYS A 331 -16.73 -3.12 -56.48
C LYS A 331 -16.15 -4.47 -56.06
N LEU A 332 -16.97 -5.27 -55.37
CA LEU A 332 -17.47 -6.54 -55.86
C LEU A 332 -18.66 -6.95 -54.98
N ALA A 333 -19.86 -6.86 -55.57
CA ALA A 333 -21.16 -7.44 -55.17
C ALA A 333 -21.60 -7.32 -53.69
#